data_AF-H9UHE4-F1
#
_entry.id   AF-H9UHE4-F1
#
_cell.length_a   1.000
_cell.length_b   1.000
_cell.length_c   1.000
_cell.angle_alpha   90.00
_cell.angle_beta   90.00
_cell.angle_gamma   90.00
#
_symmetry.space_group_name_H-M   'P 1'
#
loop_
_entity.id
_entity.type
_entity.pdbx_description
1 polymer ?
#
loop_
_entity_poly.entity_id
_entity_poly.type
_entity_poly.pdbx_seq_one_letter_code
_entity_poly.pdbx_strand_id
1 'polypeptide(L)'
;MKTVSWSIRWVSLSALLHTLIYATLALLAAPLLRALPSSEAVRFFEMYWLPAGLLGLGHMAGQLIRGVVLALVLLPFLPSLLSNPRSKQLLFWALWGISMIGSVEPLPGSIEGYIYTLTTIPEHAVILVLTLVHSLLLAAGLVWISRKAGVPQPIDEPDPPKNLQPDIRGILMFMLLHIVTYTGAGLVFFNLQDYTAAFAELRFFAMYRSLDDMIIGLAIPTQLPRGLLLAVWMAPLVGHARTARYGWALIFLAILGLTGIATGGYFPLIATHLAEGGGFFEFLWFGLPEIFVQMLVFSVLLWLWERRRTI
;
A
#
# COMPACT_ATOMS: atom_id res chain seq x y z
N MET A 1 -31.01 -1.69 23.22
CA MET A 1 -30.01 -2.13 22.22
C MET A 1 -28.76 -1.30 22.40
N LYS A 2 -27.60 -1.90 22.67
CA LYS A 2 -26.33 -1.17 22.80
C LYS A 2 -25.99 -0.55 21.44
N THR A 3 -25.78 0.76 21.40
CA THR A 3 -25.30 1.46 20.21
C THR A 3 -23.95 0.87 19.83
N VAL A 4 -23.87 0.20 18.68
CA VAL A 4 -22.59 -0.21 18.11
C VAL A 4 -21.77 1.07 17.92
N SER A 5 -20.56 1.12 18.49
CA SER A 5 -19.64 2.24 18.31
C SER A 5 -19.49 2.53 16.82
N TRP A 6 -19.57 3.80 16.42
CA TRP A 6 -19.47 4.22 15.02
C TRP A 6 -18.21 3.65 14.33
N SER A 7 -17.13 3.47 15.11
CA SER A 7 -15.86 2.88 14.67
C SER A 7 -16.03 1.43 14.19
N ILE A 8 -16.69 0.57 14.98
CA ILE A 8 -16.96 -0.82 14.61
C ILE A 8 -17.80 -0.87 13.32
N ARG A 9 -18.87 -0.06 13.27
CA ARG A 9 -19.74 0.01 12.08
C ARG A 9 -18.96 0.46 10.85
N TRP A 10 -18.13 1.48 10.98
CA TRP A 10 -17.33 2.02 9.90
C TRP A 10 -16.27 1.01 9.43
N VAL A 11 -15.59 0.30 10.34
CA VAL A 11 -14.62 -0.75 9.99
C VAL A 11 -15.30 -1.89 9.23
N SER A 12 -16.42 -2.41 9.75
CA SER A 12 -17.13 -3.50 9.09
C SER A 12 -17.63 -3.12 7.69
N LEU A 13 -18.24 -1.94 7.55
CA LEU A 13 -18.74 -1.47 6.26
C LEU A 13 -17.61 -1.21 5.26
N SER A 14 -16.49 -0.63 5.70
CA SER A 14 -15.32 -0.37 4.86
C SER A 14 -14.68 -1.67 4.37
N ALA A 15 -14.57 -2.68 5.25
CA ALA A 15 -14.04 -3.99 4.89
C ALA A 15 -14.93 -4.72 3.87
N LEU A 16 -16.25 -4.67 4.06
CA LEU A 16 -17.22 -5.22 3.10
C LEU A 16 -17.15 -4.50 1.75
N LEU A 17 -17.10 -3.16 1.77
CA LEU A 17 -16.97 -2.36 0.55
C LEU A 17 -15.71 -2.72 -0.24
N HIS A 18 -14.55 -2.75 0.42
CA HIS A 18 -13.29 -3.15 -0.19
C HIS A 18 -13.40 -4.53 -0.86
N THR A 19 -13.93 -5.50 -0.12
CA THR A 19 -14.08 -6.89 -0.59
C THR A 19 -15.01 -7.00 -1.80
N LEU A 20 -16.13 -6.27 -1.79
CA LEU A 20 -17.10 -6.24 -2.88
C LEU A 20 -16.55 -5.55 -4.13
N ILE A 21 -15.86 -4.42 -3.98
CA ILE A 21 -15.20 -3.73 -5.09
C ILE A 21 -14.16 -4.66 -5.71
N TYR A 22 -13.31 -5.28 -4.89
CA TYR A 22 -12.32 -6.24 -5.33
C TYR A 22 -12.96 -7.38 -6.14
N ALA A 23 -13.99 -8.05 -5.58
CA ALA A 23 -14.62 -9.19 -6.23
C ALA A 23 -15.27 -8.78 -7.57
N THR A 24 -15.94 -7.64 -7.60
CA THR A 24 -16.55 -7.10 -8.82
C THR A 24 -15.50 -6.85 -9.89
N LEU A 25 -14.40 -6.16 -9.53
CA LEU A 25 -13.34 -5.86 -10.49
C LEU A 25 -12.58 -7.10 -10.94
N ALA A 26 -12.35 -8.08 -10.07
CA ALA A 26 -11.73 -9.35 -10.45
C ALA A 26 -12.61 -10.13 -11.46
N LEU A 27 -13.93 -10.17 -11.25
CA LEU A 27 -14.86 -10.79 -12.21
C LEU A 27 -14.85 -10.09 -13.58
N LEU A 28 -14.83 -8.74 -13.57
CA LEU A 28 -14.79 -7.94 -14.81
C LEU A 28 -13.42 -8.00 -15.51
N ALA A 29 -12.33 -8.11 -14.74
CA ALA A 29 -10.97 -8.18 -15.25
C ALA A 29 -10.63 -9.55 -15.85
N ALA A 30 -11.21 -10.63 -15.32
CA ALA A 30 -10.91 -12.00 -15.75
C ALA A 30 -10.91 -12.21 -17.29
N PRO A 31 -11.94 -11.78 -18.07
CA PRO A 31 -11.90 -11.94 -19.52
C PRO A 31 -10.81 -11.10 -20.18
N LEU A 32 -10.56 -9.87 -19.69
CA LEU A 32 -9.50 -9.00 -20.22
C LEU A 32 -8.11 -9.62 -20.01
N LEU A 33 -7.86 -10.15 -18.80
CA LEU A 33 -6.59 -10.79 -18.46
C LEU A 33 -6.37 -12.09 -19.24
N ARG A 34 -7.43 -12.84 -19.57
CA ARG A 34 -7.34 -14.03 -20.43
C ARG A 34 -7.07 -13.70 -21.90
N ALA A 35 -7.46 -12.51 -22.34
CA ALA A 35 -7.24 -12.05 -23.71
C ALA A 35 -5.82 -11.48 -23.92
N LEU A 36 -5.10 -11.16 -22.83
CA LEU A 36 -3.71 -10.76 -22.94
C LEU A 36 -2.87 -11.94 -23.46
N PRO A 37 -1.90 -11.69 -24.35
CA PRO A 37 -1.00 -12.73 -24.84
C PRO A 37 -0.20 -13.26 -23.65
N SER A 38 -0.68 -14.39 -23.12
CA SER A 38 -0.19 -15.16 -21.97
C SER A 38 1.26 -14.88 -21.59
N SER A 39 1.52 -13.90 -20.73
CA SER A 39 2.67 -14.05 -19.83
C SER A 39 2.20 -14.86 -18.64
N GLU A 40 3.02 -15.83 -18.25
CA GLU A 40 2.90 -16.46 -16.96
C GLU A 40 3.03 -15.43 -15.83
N ALA A 41 3.60 -14.23 -16.08
CA ALA A 41 3.85 -13.21 -15.06
C ALA A 41 2.55 -12.70 -14.43
N VAL A 42 1.57 -12.29 -15.24
CA VAL A 42 0.29 -11.81 -14.70
C VAL A 42 -0.48 -12.92 -14.01
N ARG A 43 -0.39 -14.14 -14.53
CA ARG A 43 -1.00 -15.32 -13.92
C ARG A 43 -0.31 -15.71 -12.62
N PHE A 44 1.00 -15.55 -12.53
CA PHE A 44 1.81 -15.84 -11.35
C PHE A 44 1.47 -14.92 -10.18
N PHE A 45 1.07 -13.67 -10.46
CA PHE A 45 0.75 -12.70 -9.42
C PHE A 45 -0.72 -12.70 -8.97
N GLU A 46 -1.58 -13.60 -9.47
CA GLU A 46 -3.00 -13.94 -9.09
C GLU A 46 -3.92 -12.85 -8.49
N MET A 47 -3.56 -11.56 -8.56
CA MET A 47 -4.16 -10.48 -7.76
C MET A 47 -5.56 -10.08 -8.22
N TYR A 48 -6.01 -10.59 -9.36
CA TYR A 48 -7.32 -10.30 -9.94
C TYR A 48 -8.00 -11.53 -10.50
N TRP A 49 -7.50 -12.72 -10.16
CA TRP A 49 -8.23 -13.95 -10.38
C TRP A 49 -9.00 -14.29 -9.11
N LEU A 50 -10.26 -14.67 -9.29
CA LEU A 50 -11.03 -15.33 -8.25
C LEU A 50 -10.86 -16.83 -8.49
N PRO A 51 -10.08 -17.53 -7.65
CA PRO A 51 -9.99 -18.98 -7.75
C PRO A 51 -11.37 -19.61 -7.55
N ALA A 52 -11.66 -20.70 -8.24
CA ALA A 52 -12.87 -21.47 -8.00
C ALA A 52 -12.74 -22.30 -6.70
N GLY A 53 -13.87 -22.67 -6.09
CA GLY A 53 -13.90 -23.58 -4.94
C GLY A 53 -13.38 -22.99 -3.63
N LEU A 54 -12.78 -23.84 -2.78
CA LEU A 54 -12.27 -23.46 -1.45
C LEU A 54 -11.16 -22.39 -1.50
N LEU A 55 -10.34 -22.41 -2.56
CA LEU A 55 -9.31 -21.39 -2.82
C LEU A 55 -9.94 -20.01 -2.99
N GLY A 56 -11.12 -19.94 -3.61
CA GLY A 56 -11.89 -18.70 -3.73
C GLY A 56 -12.36 -18.16 -2.37
N LEU A 57 -12.72 -19.04 -1.43
CA LEU A 57 -13.13 -18.63 -0.08
C LEU A 57 -11.96 -18.10 0.75
N GLY A 58 -10.79 -18.77 0.70
CA GLY A 58 -9.56 -18.28 1.34
C GLY A 58 -9.13 -16.93 0.79
N HIS A 59 -9.18 -16.76 -0.52
CA HIS A 59 -8.89 -15.48 -1.19
C HIS A 59 -9.81 -14.35 -0.73
N MET A 60 -11.13 -14.62 -0.69
CA MET A 60 -12.12 -13.64 -0.25
C MET A 60 -11.99 -13.30 1.24
N ALA A 61 -11.66 -14.28 2.09
CA ALA A 61 -11.33 -14.03 3.49
C ALA A 61 -10.10 -13.13 3.63
N GLY A 62 -9.05 -13.38 2.84
CA GLY A 62 -7.86 -12.53 2.77
C GLY A 62 -8.19 -11.09 2.36
N GLN A 63 -9.07 -10.89 1.37
CA GLN A 63 -9.52 -9.55 0.97
C GLN A 63 -10.39 -8.85 2.04
N LEU A 64 -11.17 -9.61 2.81
CA LEU A 64 -11.91 -9.08 3.95
C LEU A 64 -10.97 -8.62 5.07
N ILE A 65 -9.98 -9.44 5.42
CA ILE A 65 -8.95 -9.09 6.40
C ILE A 65 -8.20 -7.83 5.95
N ARG A 66 -7.77 -7.78 4.67
CA ARG A 66 -7.14 -6.60 4.07
C ARG A 66 -8.03 -5.35 4.19
N GLY A 67 -9.32 -5.49 3.94
CA GLY A 67 -10.30 -4.41 4.12
C GLY A 67 -10.43 -3.94 5.58
N VAL A 68 -10.37 -4.86 6.55
CA VAL A 68 -10.35 -4.53 7.98
C VAL A 68 -9.08 -3.77 8.35
N VAL A 69 -7.92 -4.25 7.91
CA VAL A 69 -6.62 -3.59 8.14
C VAL A 69 -6.64 -2.18 7.54
N LEU A 70 -7.16 -2.01 6.32
CA LEU A 70 -7.33 -0.70 5.68
C LEU A 70 -8.15 0.25 6.52
N ALA A 71 -9.30 -0.23 6.99
CA ALA A 71 -10.15 0.57 7.82
C ALA A 71 -9.39 1.00 9.10
N LEU A 72 -8.78 0.05 9.82
CA LEU A 72 -8.04 0.35 11.06
C LEU A 72 -6.89 1.35 10.85
N VAL A 73 -6.15 1.25 9.73
CA VAL A 73 -5.08 2.18 9.35
C VAL A 73 -5.62 3.60 9.13
N LEU A 74 -6.76 3.73 8.46
CA LEU A 74 -7.38 5.02 8.15
C LEU A 74 -8.14 5.63 9.33
N LEU A 75 -8.57 4.82 10.30
CA LEU A 75 -9.36 5.23 11.46
C LEU A 75 -8.80 6.46 12.20
N PRO A 76 -7.50 6.54 12.57
CA PRO A 76 -6.96 7.72 13.26
C PRO A 76 -6.97 8.99 12.39
N PHE A 77 -7.01 8.86 11.06
CA PHE A 77 -6.97 9.98 10.13
C PHE A 77 -8.35 10.45 9.68
N LEU A 78 -9.42 9.70 10.00
CA LEU A 78 -10.77 9.97 9.49
C LEU A 78 -11.27 11.39 9.73
N PRO A 79 -11.16 11.98 10.94
CA PRO A 79 -11.65 13.34 11.15
C PRO A 79 -10.95 14.35 10.24
N SER A 80 -9.61 14.27 10.13
CA SER A 80 -8.80 15.16 9.29
C SER A 80 -9.01 14.91 7.79
N LEU A 81 -9.27 13.66 7.39
CA LEU A 81 -9.57 13.33 6.00
C LEU A 81 -10.95 13.85 5.60
N LEU A 82 -11.95 13.74 6.49
CA LEU A 82 -13.34 14.10 6.19
C LEU A 82 -13.62 15.61 6.30
N SER A 83 -12.85 16.34 7.11
CA SER A 83 -12.92 17.81 7.17
C SER A 83 -12.52 18.48 5.85
N ASN A 84 -11.72 17.80 5.04
CA ASN A 84 -11.25 18.36 3.78
C ASN A 84 -12.33 18.25 2.68
N PRO A 85 -12.69 19.35 1.99
CA PRO A 85 -13.65 19.30 0.87
C PRO A 85 -13.16 18.41 -0.29
N ARG A 86 -11.85 18.18 -0.39
CA ARG A 86 -11.20 17.29 -1.35
C ARG A 86 -10.89 15.90 -0.80
N SER A 87 -11.50 15.51 0.32
CA SER A 87 -11.36 14.20 0.98
C SER A 87 -11.32 13.02 0.02
N LYS A 88 -12.26 12.96 -0.94
CA LYS A 88 -12.31 11.91 -1.98
C LYS A 88 -11.05 11.88 -2.85
N GLN A 89 -10.57 13.05 -3.28
CA GLN A 89 -9.37 13.16 -4.12
C GLN A 89 -8.12 12.78 -3.33
N LEU A 90 -8.02 13.24 -2.08
CA LEU A 90 -6.90 12.90 -1.20
C LEU A 90 -6.83 11.39 -0.94
N LEU A 91 -7.97 10.77 -0.60
CA LEU A 91 -8.06 9.32 -0.44
C LEU A 91 -7.74 8.57 -1.73
N PHE A 92 -8.24 9.04 -2.88
CA PHE A 92 -7.93 8.45 -4.16
C PHE A 92 -6.43 8.47 -4.45
N TRP A 93 -5.76 9.62 -4.29
CA TRP A 93 -4.33 9.74 -4.54
C TRP A 93 -3.48 8.98 -3.53
N ALA A 94 -3.89 8.93 -2.26
CA ALA A 94 -3.25 8.09 -1.26
C ALA A 94 -3.37 6.60 -1.63
N LEU A 95 -4.56 6.11 -1.99
CA LEU A 95 -4.76 4.70 -2.33
C LEU A 95 -4.08 4.32 -3.66
N TRP A 96 -4.35 5.08 -4.72
CA TRP A 96 -3.84 4.77 -6.06
C TRP A 96 -2.36 5.08 -6.21
N GLY A 97 -1.94 6.25 -5.75
CA GLY A 97 -0.55 6.69 -5.86
C GLY A 97 0.39 5.77 -5.09
N ILE A 98 0.02 5.37 -3.88
CA ILE A 98 0.78 4.39 -3.11
C ILE A 98 0.74 3.01 -3.79
N SER A 99 -0.35 2.63 -4.46
CA SER A 99 -0.37 1.37 -5.23
C SER A 99 0.55 1.37 -6.45
N MET A 100 0.63 2.49 -7.16
CA MET A 100 1.49 2.61 -8.34
C MET A 100 2.98 2.73 -7.97
N ILE A 101 3.30 3.36 -6.83
CA ILE A 101 4.66 3.86 -6.54
C ILE A 101 5.20 3.36 -5.21
N GLY A 102 4.32 3.13 -4.25
CA GLY A 102 4.67 2.74 -2.89
C GLY A 102 4.56 1.24 -2.60
N SER A 103 4.14 0.42 -3.58
CA SER A 103 3.94 -1.03 -3.37
C SER A 103 5.14 -1.68 -2.67
N VAL A 104 4.87 -2.46 -1.63
CA VAL A 104 5.90 -3.22 -0.91
C VAL A 104 6.41 -4.40 -1.71
N GLU A 105 5.61 -4.90 -2.65
CA GLU A 105 6.02 -5.92 -3.61
C GLU A 105 6.14 -5.29 -5.00
N PRO A 106 7.13 -5.70 -5.80
CA PRO A 106 7.21 -5.29 -7.18
C PRO A 106 6.17 -6.06 -8.02
N LEU A 107 4.93 -5.60 -7.96
CA LEU A 107 3.80 -6.25 -8.63
C LEU A 107 3.45 -5.57 -9.95
N PRO A 108 2.84 -6.31 -10.89
CA PRO A 108 2.19 -5.74 -12.06
C PRO A 108 1.35 -4.50 -11.72
N GLY A 109 1.41 -3.48 -12.56
CA GLY A 109 0.72 -2.19 -12.34
C GLY A 109 1.44 -1.21 -11.40
N SER A 110 2.66 -1.51 -10.95
CA SER A 110 3.53 -0.57 -10.21
C SER A 110 4.83 -0.26 -10.96
N ILE A 111 5.50 0.83 -10.60
CA ILE A 111 6.84 1.19 -11.11
C ILE A 111 7.85 0.11 -10.75
N GLU A 112 7.83 -0.35 -9.49
CA GLU A 112 8.73 -1.39 -9.00
C GLU A 112 8.49 -2.72 -9.73
N GLY A 113 7.23 -3.11 -9.96
CA GLY A 113 6.93 -4.28 -10.76
C GLY A 113 7.47 -4.17 -12.18
N TYR A 114 7.43 -2.99 -12.79
CA TYR A 114 8.00 -2.78 -14.11
C TYR A 114 9.51 -2.90 -14.11
N ILE A 115 10.19 -2.54 -13.01
CA ILE A 115 11.66 -2.63 -12.87
C ILE A 115 12.11 -4.05 -12.56
N TYR A 116 11.40 -4.76 -11.69
CA TYR A 116 11.86 -6.04 -11.15
C TYR A 116 11.22 -7.26 -11.80
N THR A 117 10.10 -7.16 -12.52
CA THR A 117 9.40 -8.36 -13.05
C THR A 117 9.38 -8.45 -14.57
N LEU A 118 9.29 -9.67 -15.09
CA LEU A 118 9.18 -9.96 -16.53
C LEU A 118 7.81 -9.57 -17.15
N THR A 119 6.97 -8.85 -16.41
CA THR A 119 5.65 -8.40 -16.85
C THR A 119 5.78 -7.37 -17.98
N THR A 120 4.97 -7.52 -19.03
CA THR A 120 5.00 -6.64 -20.20
C THR A 120 4.31 -5.30 -19.96
N ILE A 121 4.56 -4.30 -20.81
CA ILE A 121 3.91 -2.98 -20.72
C ILE A 121 2.38 -3.07 -20.81
N PRO A 122 1.76 -3.82 -21.77
CA PRO A 122 0.31 -3.95 -21.83
C PRO A 122 -0.29 -4.54 -20.54
N GLU A 123 0.40 -5.50 -19.94
CA GLU A 123 -0.03 -6.13 -18.69
C GLU A 123 0.02 -5.16 -17.52
N HIS A 124 1.13 -4.41 -17.39
CA HIS A 124 1.23 -3.30 -16.44
C HIS A 124 0.09 -2.29 -16.62
N ALA A 125 -0.23 -1.92 -17.86
CA ALA A 125 -1.26 -0.94 -18.16
C ALA A 125 -2.66 -1.43 -17.73
N VAL A 126 -3.00 -2.69 -18.00
CA VAL A 126 -4.28 -3.28 -17.58
C VAL A 126 -4.41 -3.25 -16.05
N ILE A 127 -3.38 -3.72 -15.33
CA ILE A 127 -3.41 -3.72 -13.86
C ILE A 127 -3.45 -2.29 -13.29
N LEU A 128 -2.72 -1.35 -13.91
CA LEU A 128 -2.76 0.05 -13.51
C LEU A 128 -4.15 0.67 -13.67
N VAL A 129 -4.88 0.34 -14.74
CA VAL A 129 -6.27 0.77 -14.93
C VAL A 129 -7.20 0.14 -13.89
N LEU A 130 -7.04 -1.16 -13.59
CA LEU A 130 -7.84 -1.83 -12.57
C LEU A 130 -7.62 -1.25 -11.18
N THR A 131 -6.37 -0.99 -10.79
CA THR A 131 -6.04 -0.34 -9.51
C THR A 131 -6.55 1.09 -9.44
N LEU A 132 -6.56 1.82 -10.56
CA LEU A 132 -7.14 3.16 -10.66
C LEU A 132 -8.64 3.12 -10.37
N VAL A 133 -9.37 2.26 -11.07
CA VAL A 133 -10.82 2.11 -10.89
C VAL A 133 -11.14 1.65 -9.47
N HIS A 134 -10.39 0.67 -8.93
CA HIS A 134 -10.54 0.21 -7.55
C HIS A 134 -10.38 1.39 -6.59
N SER A 135 -9.25 2.10 -6.66
CA SER A 135 -8.93 3.19 -5.74
C SER A 135 -9.97 4.32 -5.79
N LEU A 136 -10.50 4.62 -6.98
CA LEU A 136 -11.54 5.63 -7.16
C LEU A 136 -12.85 5.22 -6.50
N LEU A 137 -13.32 3.99 -6.76
CA LEU A 137 -14.55 3.45 -6.17
C LEU A 137 -14.42 3.35 -4.64
N LEU A 138 -13.27 2.91 -4.16
CA LEU A 138 -13.00 2.74 -2.74
C LEU A 138 -12.94 4.09 -2.03
N ALA A 139 -12.21 5.08 -2.57
CA ALA A 139 -12.16 6.43 -2.02
C ALA A 139 -13.56 7.07 -1.93
N ALA A 140 -14.35 6.96 -3.02
CA ALA A 140 -15.70 7.48 -3.04
C ALA A 140 -16.62 6.78 -2.02
N GLY A 141 -16.53 5.45 -1.94
CA GLY A 141 -17.33 4.64 -1.03
C GLY A 141 -16.95 4.83 0.44
N LEU A 142 -15.66 4.96 0.78
CA LEU A 142 -15.21 5.24 2.15
C LEU A 142 -15.74 6.58 2.67
N VAL A 143 -15.74 7.62 1.84
CA VAL A 143 -16.34 8.92 2.22
C VAL A 143 -17.84 8.78 2.42
N TRP A 144 -18.54 8.03 1.57
CA TRP A 144 -19.98 7.78 1.72
C TRP A 144 -20.30 6.98 3.00
N ILE A 145 -19.55 5.90 3.28
CA ILE A 145 -19.68 5.08 4.49
C ILE A 145 -19.42 5.93 5.73
N SER A 146 -18.43 6.82 5.70
CA SER A 146 -18.11 7.69 6.84
C SER A 146 -19.30 8.56 7.25
N ARG A 147 -20.00 9.13 6.27
CA ARG A 147 -21.23 9.89 6.51
C ARG A 147 -22.35 9.00 7.07
N LYS A 148 -22.52 7.80 6.52
CA LYS A 148 -23.58 6.85 6.92
C LYS A 148 -23.35 6.19 8.29
N ALA A 149 -22.09 5.95 8.64
CA ALA A 149 -21.70 5.36 9.92
C ALA A 149 -21.80 6.35 11.08
N GLY A 150 -22.05 7.63 10.78
CA GLY A 150 -22.09 8.70 11.79
C GLY A 150 -20.70 9.01 12.34
N VAL A 151 -19.66 8.89 11.51
CA VAL A 151 -18.31 9.35 11.90
C VAL A 151 -18.44 10.84 12.25
N PRO A 152 -18.07 11.23 13.49
CA PRO A 152 -18.14 12.62 13.90
C PRO A 152 -17.43 13.49 12.88
N GLN A 153 -18.16 14.42 12.27
CA GLN A 153 -17.54 15.46 11.47
C GLN A 153 -16.90 16.43 12.47
N PRO A 154 -15.65 16.84 12.29
CA PRO A 154 -15.10 17.92 13.10
C PRO A 154 -16.01 19.14 12.92
N ILE A 155 -16.62 19.57 14.03
CA ILE A 155 -17.49 20.75 14.10
C ILE A 155 -16.57 21.94 14.03
N ASP A 156 -16.66 22.74 12.96
CA ASP A 156 -15.98 24.02 12.81
C ASP A 156 -14.52 24.02 13.30
N GLU A 157 -13.75 22.97 12.99
CA GLU A 157 -12.31 23.08 13.18
C GLU A 157 -11.82 24.13 12.18
N PRO A 158 -11.11 25.18 12.65
CA PRO A 158 -10.52 26.17 11.76
C PRO A 158 -9.71 25.44 10.70
N ASP A 159 -9.68 26.00 9.47
CA ASP A 159 -8.88 25.48 8.37
C ASP A 159 -7.57 24.91 8.91
N PRO A 160 -7.19 23.66 8.53
CA PRO A 160 -5.96 23.06 9.01
C PRO A 160 -4.86 24.11 8.84
N PRO A 161 -4.14 24.48 9.92
CA PRO A 161 -3.30 25.66 9.89
C PRO A 161 -2.40 25.59 8.65
N LYS A 162 -2.30 26.69 7.89
CA LYS A 162 -1.59 26.74 6.59
C LYS A 162 -0.17 26.13 6.65
N ASN A 163 0.41 26.07 7.85
CA ASN A 163 1.68 25.41 8.16
C ASN A 163 1.66 23.87 8.10
N LEU A 164 0.53 23.21 7.80
CA LEU A 164 0.41 21.76 7.60
C LEU A 164 0.62 21.33 6.15
N GLN A 165 0.68 22.28 5.21
CA GLN A 165 1.09 21.97 3.84
C GLN A 165 2.61 21.74 3.80
N PRO A 166 3.07 20.74 3.03
CA PRO A 166 4.48 20.45 2.91
C PRO A 166 5.12 21.62 2.14
N ASP A 167 6.05 22.34 2.77
CA ASP A 167 6.87 23.28 2.04
C ASP A 167 7.97 22.52 1.27
N ILE A 168 8.67 23.22 0.37
CA ILE A 168 9.74 22.62 -0.44
C ILE A 168 10.79 21.96 0.45
N ARG A 169 11.12 22.56 1.60
CA ARG A 169 12.08 21.98 2.55
C ARG A 169 11.60 20.65 3.13
N GLY A 170 10.33 20.55 3.51
CA GLY A 170 9.70 19.31 3.98
C GLY A 170 9.69 18.22 2.91
N ILE A 171 9.34 18.57 1.68
CA ILE A 171 9.35 17.63 0.54
C ILE A 171 10.76 17.10 0.28
N LEU A 172 11.76 17.99 0.23
CA LEU A 172 13.15 17.61 0.00
C LEU A 172 13.71 16.73 1.13
N MET A 173 13.35 17.03 2.39
CA MET A 173 13.78 16.21 3.52
C MET A 173 13.10 14.84 3.51
N PHE A 174 11.80 14.78 3.23
CA PHE A 174 11.10 13.50 3.07
C PHE A 174 11.78 12.64 2.01
N MET A 175 12.05 13.22 0.84
CA MET A 175 12.71 12.54 -0.28
C MET A 175 14.11 12.05 0.11
N LEU A 176 14.91 12.89 0.77
CA LEU A 176 16.25 12.52 1.23
C LEU A 176 16.21 11.37 2.23
N LEU A 177 15.36 11.47 3.27
CA LEU A 177 15.20 10.42 4.26
C LEU A 177 14.75 9.13 3.60
N HIS A 178 13.80 9.19 2.66
CA HIS A 178 13.31 8.04 1.94
C HIS A 178 14.44 7.34 1.19
N ILE A 179 15.20 8.07 0.38
CA ILE A 179 16.32 7.50 -0.39
C ILE A 179 17.35 6.86 0.54
N VAL A 180 17.76 7.56 1.60
CA VAL A 180 18.79 7.08 2.53
C VAL A 180 18.33 5.83 3.25
N THR A 181 17.10 5.80 3.78
CA THR A 181 16.62 4.64 4.55
C THR A 181 16.33 3.45 3.65
N TYR A 182 15.72 3.66 2.48
CA TYR A 182 15.40 2.57 1.55
C TYR A 182 16.67 1.97 0.94
N THR A 183 17.59 2.80 0.46
CA THR A 183 18.87 2.32 -0.08
C THR A 183 19.71 1.65 1.00
N GLY A 184 19.84 2.28 2.18
CA GLY A 184 20.66 1.76 3.27
C GLY A 184 20.16 0.41 3.79
N ALA A 185 18.86 0.30 4.08
CA ALA A 185 18.29 -0.96 4.51
C ALA A 185 18.30 -2.00 3.39
N GLY A 186 18.04 -1.61 2.13
CA GLY A 186 18.12 -2.53 0.99
C GLY A 186 19.50 -3.17 0.86
N LEU A 187 20.57 -2.38 0.95
CA LEU A 187 21.94 -2.92 0.94
C LEU A 187 22.22 -3.86 2.12
N VAL A 188 21.75 -3.51 3.32
CA VAL A 188 21.92 -4.35 4.52
C VAL A 188 21.18 -5.67 4.35
N PHE A 189 19.90 -5.64 4.01
CA PHE A 189 19.09 -6.85 3.89
C PHE A 189 19.45 -7.69 2.68
N PHE A 190 19.96 -7.08 1.61
CA PHE A 190 20.48 -7.83 0.47
C PHE A 190 21.59 -8.80 0.86
N ASN A 191 22.47 -8.37 1.77
CA ASN A 191 23.51 -9.24 2.31
C ASN A 191 22.97 -10.17 3.41
N LEU A 192 22.14 -9.67 4.33
CA LEU A 192 21.63 -10.48 5.45
C LEU A 192 20.71 -11.63 5.00
N GLN A 193 19.99 -11.46 3.89
CA GLN A 193 19.03 -12.44 3.38
C GLN A 193 19.58 -13.23 2.18
N ASP A 194 20.82 -12.98 1.76
CA ASP A 194 21.43 -13.61 0.58
C ASP A 194 20.48 -13.60 -0.63
N TYR A 195 20.08 -12.40 -1.07
CA TYR A 195 19.14 -12.30 -2.20
C TYR A 195 19.70 -12.93 -3.47
N THR A 196 21.02 -13.04 -3.62
CA THR A 196 21.63 -13.74 -4.77
C THR A 196 21.23 -15.21 -4.76
N ALA A 197 21.41 -15.93 -3.64
CA ALA A 197 20.95 -17.31 -3.53
C ALA A 197 19.42 -17.40 -3.62
N ALA A 198 18.70 -16.50 -2.95
CA ALA A 198 17.24 -16.51 -2.95
C ALA A 198 16.66 -16.37 -4.36
N PHE A 199 17.17 -15.44 -5.18
CA PHE A 199 16.73 -15.25 -6.57
C PHE A 199 17.05 -16.44 -7.47
N ALA A 200 18.12 -17.19 -7.17
CA ALA A 200 18.51 -18.37 -7.94
C ALA A 200 17.65 -19.60 -7.59
N GLU A 201 17.25 -19.75 -6.33
CA GLU A 201 16.66 -20.99 -5.82
C GLU A 201 15.14 -20.92 -5.61
N LEU A 202 14.60 -19.75 -5.24
CA LEU A 202 13.20 -19.64 -4.86
C LEU A 202 12.32 -19.45 -6.09
N ARG A 203 11.35 -20.37 -6.25
CA ARG A 203 10.29 -20.26 -7.27
C ARG A 203 9.53 -18.94 -7.21
N PHE A 204 9.45 -18.30 -6.03
CA PHE A 204 8.86 -16.97 -5.86
C PHE A 204 9.49 -15.92 -6.79
N PHE A 205 10.80 -16.00 -7.04
CA PHE A 205 11.53 -15.07 -7.91
C PHE A 205 11.56 -15.49 -9.38
N ALA A 206 10.86 -16.56 -9.78
CA ALA A 206 10.86 -17.04 -11.17
C ALA A 206 10.38 -16.00 -12.19
N MET A 207 9.51 -15.08 -11.77
CA MET A 207 9.01 -13.98 -12.62
C MET A 207 9.77 -12.67 -12.45
N TYR A 208 10.87 -12.67 -11.71
CA TYR A 208 11.71 -11.51 -11.52
C TYR A 208 12.81 -11.47 -12.58
N ARG A 209 13.27 -10.27 -12.91
CA ARG A 209 14.45 -10.07 -13.76
C ARG A 209 15.69 -10.55 -13.02
N SER A 210 16.70 -10.95 -13.80
CA SER A 210 18.03 -11.24 -13.27
C SER A 210 18.62 -10.00 -12.62
N LEU A 211 19.35 -10.18 -11.51
CA LEU A 211 20.07 -9.11 -10.82
C LEU A 211 21.08 -8.36 -11.72
N ASP A 212 21.54 -9.01 -12.80
CA ASP A 212 22.43 -8.42 -13.80
C ASP A 212 21.71 -7.61 -14.89
N ASP A 213 20.37 -7.56 -14.87
CA ASP A 213 19.59 -6.80 -15.85
C ASP A 213 19.80 -5.29 -15.64
N MET A 214 20.13 -4.58 -16.72
CA MET A 214 20.36 -3.13 -16.69
C MET A 214 19.17 -2.34 -16.13
N ILE A 215 17.94 -2.84 -16.32
CA ILE A 215 16.73 -2.20 -15.78
C ILE A 215 16.72 -2.28 -14.24
N ILE A 216 17.20 -3.36 -13.64
CA ILE A 216 17.31 -3.46 -12.17
C ILE A 216 18.26 -2.39 -11.62
N GLY A 217 19.30 -2.02 -12.37
CA GLY A 217 20.17 -0.89 -12.03
C GLY A 217 19.44 0.46 -11.85
N LEU A 218 18.22 0.60 -12.39
CA LEU A 218 17.38 1.79 -12.22
C LEU A 218 16.64 1.82 -10.87
N ALA A 219 16.62 0.73 -10.10
CA ALA A 219 15.89 0.64 -8.84
C ALA A 219 16.32 1.66 -7.78
N ILE A 220 17.61 2.01 -7.72
CA ILE A 220 18.11 3.05 -6.81
C ILE A 220 17.72 4.45 -7.33
N PRO A 221 17.99 4.81 -8.60
CA PRO A 221 17.51 6.08 -9.17
C PRO A 221 16.00 6.32 -9.05
N THR A 222 15.17 5.28 -9.14
CA THR A 222 13.71 5.41 -9.05
C THR A 222 13.22 5.79 -7.65
N GLN A 223 14.08 5.67 -6.61
CA GLN A 223 13.76 6.15 -5.27
C GLN A 223 13.59 7.69 -5.23
N LEU A 224 14.19 8.44 -6.16
CA LEU A 224 14.00 9.90 -6.27
C LEU A 224 12.54 10.28 -6.62
N PRO A 225 11.99 9.90 -7.79
CA PRO A 225 10.60 10.19 -8.12
C PRO A 225 9.63 9.52 -7.14
N ARG A 226 9.97 8.34 -6.61
CA ARG A 226 9.18 7.65 -5.57
C ARG A 226 9.07 8.48 -4.29
N GLY A 227 10.20 8.92 -3.75
CA GLY A 227 10.26 9.74 -2.55
C GLY A 227 9.54 11.08 -2.70
N LEU A 228 9.67 11.72 -3.87
CA LEU A 228 8.95 12.96 -4.18
C LEU A 228 7.43 12.76 -4.17
N LEU A 229 6.93 11.73 -4.85
CA LEU A 229 5.50 11.48 -4.97
C LEU A 229 4.89 11.03 -3.64
N LEU A 230 5.60 10.18 -2.90
CA LEU A 230 5.23 9.82 -1.53
C LEU A 230 5.19 11.06 -0.62
N ALA A 231 6.15 11.98 -0.71
CA ALA A 231 6.14 13.20 0.08
C ALA A 231 4.88 14.03 -0.14
N VAL A 232 4.47 14.20 -1.41
CA VAL A 232 3.27 14.98 -1.79
C VAL A 232 1.99 14.29 -1.29
N TRP A 233 1.86 12.98 -1.51
CA TRP A 233 0.64 12.25 -1.16
C TRP A 233 0.49 11.95 0.33
N MET A 234 1.61 11.75 1.04
CA MET A 234 1.61 11.51 2.47
C MET A 234 1.49 12.80 3.29
N ALA A 235 1.68 13.97 2.68
CA ALA A 235 1.71 15.23 3.42
C ALA A 235 0.50 15.50 4.33
N PRO A 236 -0.77 15.22 3.94
CA PRO A 236 -1.91 15.39 4.85
C PRO A 236 -1.81 14.50 6.09
N LEU A 237 -1.27 13.28 5.94
CA LEU A 237 -1.13 12.29 7.01
C LEU A 237 0.05 12.64 7.93
N VAL A 238 1.18 13.06 7.35
CA VAL A 238 2.36 13.53 8.09
C VAL A 238 2.02 14.78 8.90
N GLY A 239 1.24 15.70 8.32
CA GLY A 239 0.76 16.90 9.01
C GLY A 239 -0.04 16.56 10.28
N HIS A 240 -0.91 15.56 10.22
CA HIS A 240 -1.63 15.08 11.41
C HIS A 240 -0.70 14.41 12.42
N ALA A 241 0.25 13.60 11.95
CA ALA A 241 1.16 12.85 12.81
C ALA A 241 2.16 13.73 13.58
N ARG A 242 2.57 14.88 13.02
CA ARG A 242 3.65 15.70 13.60
C ARG A 242 3.38 16.19 15.03
N THR A 243 2.11 16.49 15.35
CA THR A 243 1.70 17.02 16.66
C THR A 243 1.42 15.92 17.68
N ALA A 244 1.25 14.68 17.21
CA ALA A 244 0.97 13.54 18.07
C ALA A 244 2.20 13.11 18.89
N ARG A 245 1.95 12.67 20.13
CA ARG A 245 2.99 12.11 21.03
C ARG A 245 3.74 10.94 20.40
N TYR A 246 3.04 10.11 19.63
CA TYR A 246 3.58 8.94 18.92
C TYR A 246 3.43 9.11 17.40
N GLY A 247 3.72 10.31 16.89
CA GLY A 247 3.57 10.61 15.46
C GLY A 247 4.32 9.66 14.53
N TRP A 248 5.51 9.20 14.92
CA TRP A 248 6.26 8.19 14.17
C TRP A 248 5.44 6.91 13.95
N ALA A 249 4.65 6.47 14.93
CA ALA A 249 3.83 5.26 14.82
C ALA A 249 2.64 5.48 13.87
N LEU A 250 2.09 6.70 13.82
CA LEU A 250 1.05 7.06 12.86
C LEU A 250 1.59 7.11 11.43
N ILE A 251 2.77 7.70 11.22
CA ILE A 251 3.43 7.70 9.91
C ILE A 251 3.74 6.26 9.49
N PHE A 252 4.29 5.47 10.40
CA PHE A 252 4.60 4.05 10.15
C PHE A 252 3.35 3.27 9.77
N LEU A 253 2.28 3.39 10.57
CA LEU A 253 1.00 2.71 10.29
C LEU A 253 0.39 3.15 8.97
N ALA A 254 0.47 4.45 8.65
CA ALA A 254 -0.03 4.97 7.38
C ALA A 254 0.75 4.41 6.19
N ILE A 255 2.07 4.42 6.23
CA ILE A 255 2.91 3.90 5.14
C ILE A 255 2.75 2.38 5.06
N LEU A 256 3.01 1.63 6.14
CA LEU A 256 2.89 0.17 6.17
C LEU A 256 1.49 -0.29 5.79
N GLY A 257 0.48 0.36 6.35
CA GLY A 257 -0.91 0.08 6.03
C GLY A 257 -1.20 0.32 4.56
N LEU A 258 -1.04 1.54 4.07
CA LEU A 258 -1.43 1.88 2.69
C LEU A 258 -0.62 1.11 1.64
N THR A 259 0.65 0.80 1.92
CA THR A 259 1.53 0.04 1.01
C THR A 259 1.32 -1.47 1.11
N GLY A 260 1.21 -2.03 2.32
CA GLY A 260 0.91 -3.45 2.56
C GLY A 260 -0.53 -3.83 2.20
N ILE A 261 -1.43 -2.86 2.17
CA ILE A 261 -2.75 -2.99 1.56
C ILE A 261 -2.64 -2.80 0.06
N ALA A 262 -1.83 -1.90 -0.48
CA ALA A 262 -1.68 -1.79 -1.93
C ALA A 262 -1.25 -3.11 -2.58
N THR A 263 -0.42 -3.90 -1.90
CA THR A 263 -0.13 -5.28 -2.28
C THR A 263 -1.33 -6.19 -2.08
N GLY A 264 -2.13 -6.35 -3.12
CA GLY A 264 -3.30 -7.22 -3.10
C GLY A 264 -3.02 -8.71 -3.00
N GLY A 265 -1.75 -9.13 -2.96
CA GLY A 265 -1.31 -10.53 -2.98
C GLY A 265 -1.00 -11.09 -1.60
N TYR A 266 -0.41 -10.31 -0.69
CA TYR A 266 0.08 -10.80 0.60
C TYR A 266 -0.98 -11.49 1.46
N PHE A 267 -2.10 -10.81 1.75
CA PHE A 267 -3.12 -11.37 2.65
C PHE A 267 -3.81 -12.61 2.07
N PRO A 268 -4.23 -12.64 0.79
CA PRO A 268 -4.72 -13.87 0.18
C PRO A 268 -3.68 -14.98 0.14
N LEU A 269 -2.43 -14.68 -0.22
CA LEU A 269 -1.36 -15.68 -0.33
C LEU A 269 -1.06 -16.32 1.04
N ILE A 270 -0.97 -15.52 2.10
CA ILE A 270 -0.84 -16.00 3.48
C ILE A 270 -2.06 -16.85 3.86
N ALA A 271 -3.29 -16.38 3.57
CA ALA A 271 -4.51 -17.12 3.92
C ALA A 271 -4.58 -18.48 3.21
N THR A 272 -4.24 -18.52 1.92
CA THR A 272 -4.18 -19.74 1.11
C THR A 272 -3.07 -20.67 1.61
N HIS A 273 -1.85 -20.17 1.81
CA HIS A 273 -0.72 -20.97 2.29
C HIS A 273 -1.00 -21.60 3.67
N LEU A 274 -1.61 -20.84 4.59
CA LEU A 274 -2.03 -21.36 5.89
C LEU A 274 -3.16 -22.40 5.76
N ALA A 275 -4.11 -22.18 4.86
CA ALA A 275 -5.19 -23.13 4.59
C ALA A 275 -4.66 -24.45 4.00
N GLU A 276 -3.55 -24.39 3.27
CA GLU A 276 -2.85 -25.56 2.70
C GLU A 276 -1.89 -26.24 3.70
N GLY A 277 -1.77 -25.73 4.93
CA GLY A 277 -0.91 -26.29 5.98
C GLY A 277 0.56 -25.85 5.92
N GLY A 278 0.86 -24.81 5.14
CA GLY A 278 2.20 -24.25 5.01
C GLY A 278 2.67 -23.44 6.22
N GLY A 279 3.99 -23.25 6.33
CA GLY A 279 4.62 -22.50 7.40
C GLY A 279 4.51 -20.99 7.21
N PHE A 280 3.88 -20.29 8.17
CA PHE A 280 3.70 -18.83 8.14
C PHE A 280 5.01 -18.04 7.92
N PHE A 281 6.13 -18.53 8.45
CA PHE A 281 7.37 -17.75 8.54
C PHE A 281 8.27 -17.82 7.31
N GLU A 282 8.21 -18.87 6.51
CA GLU A 282 9.09 -19.04 5.35
C GLU A 282 8.84 -17.95 4.30
N PHE A 283 7.57 -17.65 4.05
CA PHE A 283 7.15 -16.62 3.11
C PHE A 283 7.41 -15.20 3.62
N LEU A 284 7.40 -14.99 4.93
CA LEU A 284 7.61 -13.67 5.55
C LEU A 284 9.08 -13.34 5.78
N TRP A 285 9.99 -14.29 5.53
CA TRP A 285 11.40 -14.08 5.82
C TRP A 285 12.07 -13.17 4.79
N PHE A 286 11.79 -13.33 3.50
CA PHE A 286 12.42 -12.54 2.44
C PHE A 286 11.60 -11.29 2.13
N GLY A 287 12.26 -10.13 2.03
CA GLY A 287 11.62 -8.85 1.69
C GLY A 287 10.88 -8.17 2.84
N LEU A 288 9.98 -8.87 3.53
CA LEU A 288 9.12 -8.23 4.54
C LEU A 288 9.90 -7.61 5.73
N PRO A 289 10.94 -8.25 6.30
CA PRO A 289 11.72 -7.66 7.39
C PRO A 289 12.46 -6.39 6.95
N GLU A 290 13.00 -6.40 5.73
CA GLU A 290 13.65 -5.22 5.12
C GLU A 290 12.67 -4.05 5.04
N ILE A 291 11.50 -4.29 4.45
CA ILE A 291 10.47 -3.28 4.22
C ILE A 291 9.95 -2.72 5.56
N PHE A 292 9.74 -3.60 6.54
CA PHE A 292 9.31 -3.19 7.87
C PHE A 292 10.34 -2.27 8.53
N VAL A 293 11.64 -2.62 8.46
CA VAL A 293 12.73 -1.81 9.00
C VAL A 293 12.87 -0.49 8.24
N GLN A 294 12.81 -0.52 6.91
CA GLN A 294 12.81 0.69 6.05
C GLN A 294 11.75 1.68 6.51
N MET A 295 10.50 1.23 6.61
CA MET A 295 9.37 2.07 6.98
C MET A 295 9.46 2.56 8.42
N LEU A 296 9.90 1.70 9.35
CA LEU A 296 10.01 2.07 10.76
C LEU A 296 11.09 3.14 10.96
N VAL A 297 12.29 2.91 10.43
CA VAL A 297 13.41 3.85 10.52
C VAL A 297 13.04 5.17 9.84
N PHE A 298 12.49 5.11 8.63
CA PHE A 298 11.99 6.30 7.91
C PHE A 298 11.00 7.10 8.76
N SER A 299 10.00 6.44 9.33
CA SER A 299 8.93 7.09 10.10
C SER A 299 9.45 7.75 11.37
N VAL A 300 10.40 7.10 12.06
CA VAL A 300 11.06 7.67 13.25
C VAL A 300 11.88 8.90 12.87
N LEU A 301 12.73 8.81 11.84
CA LEU A 301 13.59 9.91 11.41
C LEU A 301 12.79 11.12 10.92
N LEU A 302 11.75 10.88 10.11
CA LEU A 302 10.88 11.95 9.60
C LEU A 302 10.16 12.66 10.75
N TRP A 303 9.59 11.91 11.69
CA TRP A 303 8.89 12.49 12.84
C TRP A 303 9.82 13.30 13.75
N LEU A 304 11.02 12.78 14.03
CA LEU A 304 12.02 13.49 14.83
C LEU A 304 12.44 14.80 14.17
N TRP A 305 12.61 14.80 12.85
CA TRP A 305 12.93 15.99 12.08
C TRP A 305 11.80 17.03 12.11
N GLU A 306 10.56 16.62 11.82
CA GLU A 306 9.38 17.50 11.85
C GLU A 306 9.17 18.13 13.23
N ARG A 307 9.37 17.36 14.31
CA ARG A 307 9.28 17.90 15.68
C ARG A 307 10.30 18.99 15.96
N ARG A 308 11.56 18.81 15.56
CA ARG A 308 12.62 19.81 15.76
C ARG A 308 12.38 21.11 15.02
N ARG A 309 11.61 21.07 13.93
CA ARG A 309 11.26 22.25 13.14
C ARG A 309 10.13 23.08 13.77
N THR A 310 9.34 22.46 14.66
CA THR A 310 8.15 23.08 15.26
C THR A 310 8.44 23.71 16.63
N ILE A 311 9.58 23.38 17.23
CA ILE A 311 10.11 23.96 18.49
C ILE A 311 11.02 25.13 18.12
#